data_AF-A0A1W9PAB6-F1
#
_entry.id   AF-A0A1W9PAB6-F1
#
_cell.length_a   1.000
_cell.length_b   1.000
_cell.length_c   1.000
_cell.angle_alpha   90.00
_cell.angle_beta   90.00
_cell.angle_gamma   90.00
#
_symmetry.space_group_name_H-M   'P 1'
#
loop_
_entity.id
_entity.type
_entity.pdbx_description
1 polymer ?
#
loop_
_entity_poly.entity_id
_entity_poly.type
_entity_poly.pdbx_seq_one_letter_code
_entity_poly.pdbx_strand_id
1 'polypeptide(L)'
;MKDKKKTKKELTENVKQLESRIKELESEQSGCEDGKYHRLFNKIADPIFIFAKDSYRFLDCNEAVLKIYGYTKEELKSMTPFDLHDPLDLERMQKQPEGDNEKEVDVFSTYTHITKYGQRINVEVLSDEVNYDGQPAWISIVRDVTHRKKAEDELLNSQRELEKRVKERTIELERINEQLQNEVKERKYAEEKLNESFAKLRKTLDGIVKAMATMGDARDPYTAGHQRRVAELASAIAREMGFSDDEVECVRIAGLLHDIGKISIPAEILSKPGRLTEIEYSFIKNHPQVSYDILKDIEFPWPIADIVLQHHERLDGSGYPRGLKRKDIRIEARILAVADVVEAMSSHRPYRPAPGINKAFTEILENRGVLYEPEVVNACLRLFAEKKFEFN
;
A
#
# COMPACT_ATOMS: atom_id res chain seq x y z
N MET A 1 -18.75 18.26 -33.58
CA MET A 1 -19.64 19.39 -33.97
C MET A 1 -19.08 20.77 -33.63
N LYS A 2 -18.44 20.98 -32.47
CA LYS A 2 -17.85 22.29 -32.11
C LYS A 2 -16.67 22.72 -32.99
N ASP A 3 -15.77 21.81 -33.36
CA ASP A 3 -14.61 22.16 -34.21
C ASP A 3 -14.98 22.52 -35.64
N LYS A 4 -15.89 21.77 -36.29
CA LYS A 4 -16.40 22.13 -37.63
C LYS A 4 -17.03 23.52 -37.66
N LYS A 5 -17.75 23.93 -36.60
CA LYS A 5 -18.32 25.28 -36.47
C LYS A 5 -17.24 26.35 -36.25
N LYS A 6 -16.16 26.01 -35.55
CA LYS A 6 -15.03 26.92 -35.27
C LYS A 6 -14.20 27.17 -36.54
N THR A 7 -13.87 26.12 -37.29
CA THR A 7 -13.15 26.21 -38.57
C THR A 7 -13.97 26.93 -39.64
N LYS A 8 -15.29 26.69 -39.69
CA LYS A 8 -16.22 27.45 -40.55
C LYS A 8 -16.19 28.95 -40.23
N LYS A 9 -16.22 29.30 -38.95
CA LYS A 9 -16.15 30.70 -38.51
C LYS A 9 -14.83 31.38 -38.88
N GLU A 10 -13.69 30.72 -38.64
CA GLU A 10 -12.36 31.24 -38.98
C GLU A 10 -12.15 31.44 -40.49
N LEU A 11 -12.60 30.51 -41.34
CA LEU A 11 -12.49 30.68 -42.79
C LEU A 11 -13.44 31.77 -43.31
N THR A 12 -14.67 31.83 -42.84
CA THR A 12 -15.61 32.91 -43.22
C THR A 12 -15.09 34.28 -42.77
N GLU A 13 -14.45 34.37 -41.60
CA GLU A 13 -13.76 35.59 -41.15
C GLU A 13 -12.58 35.94 -42.06
N ASN A 14 -11.77 34.97 -42.48
CA ASN A 14 -10.65 35.20 -43.40
C ASN A 14 -11.10 35.65 -44.80
N VAL A 15 -12.20 35.09 -45.31
CA VAL A 15 -12.79 35.46 -46.61
C VAL A 15 -13.36 36.88 -46.55
N LYS A 16 -14.10 37.21 -45.49
CA LYS A 16 -14.54 38.59 -45.24
C LYS A 16 -13.38 39.56 -45.08
N GLN A 17 -12.28 39.13 -44.45
CA GLN A 17 -11.05 39.94 -44.36
C GLN A 17 -10.39 40.15 -45.72
N LEU A 18 -10.40 39.15 -46.59
CA LEU A 18 -9.90 39.25 -47.96
C LEU A 18 -10.78 40.18 -48.80
N GLU A 19 -12.10 40.03 -48.75
CA GLU A 19 -13.06 40.91 -49.42
C GLU A 19 -12.96 42.36 -48.94
N SER A 20 -12.85 42.57 -47.62
CA SER A 20 -12.70 43.90 -47.03
C SER A 20 -11.39 44.55 -47.46
N ARG A 21 -10.29 43.77 -47.53
CA ARG A 21 -9.01 44.26 -48.03
C ARG A 21 -9.04 44.57 -49.52
N ILE A 22 -9.76 43.79 -50.32
CA ILE A 22 -9.95 44.05 -51.75
C ILE A 22 -10.75 45.36 -51.94
N LYS A 23 -11.85 45.55 -51.21
CA LYS A 23 -12.66 46.78 -51.24
C LYS A 23 -11.95 48.02 -50.72
N GLU A 24 -11.16 47.91 -49.65
CA GLU A 24 -10.35 49.03 -49.14
C GLU A 24 -9.36 49.51 -50.22
N LEU A 25 -8.76 48.59 -50.97
CA LEU A 25 -7.76 48.89 -51.99
C LEU A 25 -8.35 49.43 -53.30
N GLU A 26 -9.58 49.05 -53.66
CA GLU A 26 -10.32 49.64 -54.78
C GLU A 26 -10.68 51.12 -54.51
N SER A 27 -10.77 51.53 -53.24
CA SER A 27 -11.12 52.90 -52.84
C SER A 27 -9.93 53.86 -52.71
N GLU A 28 -8.68 53.38 -52.69
CA GLU A 28 -7.44 54.20 -52.61
C GLU A 28 -6.91 54.72 -53.98
N GLN A 29 -7.77 54.78 -55.00
CA GLN A 29 -7.65 55.49 -56.29
C GLN A 29 -6.60 55.08 -57.35
N SER A 30 -7.15 54.82 -58.54
CA SER A 30 -6.83 55.46 -59.83
C SER A 30 -5.35 55.65 -60.16
N GLY A 31 -4.73 54.58 -60.68
CA GLY A 31 -3.43 54.66 -61.35
C GLY A 31 -2.62 53.40 -61.14
N CYS A 32 -2.54 52.57 -62.18
CA CYS A 32 -1.81 51.29 -62.25
C CYS A 32 -2.62 50.07 -61.76
N GLU A 33 -3.73 49.79 -62.44
CA GLU A 33 -4.72 48.75 -62.10
C GLU A 33 -4.19 47.31 -62.21
N ASP A 34 -3.28 46.98 -63.14
CA ASP A 34 -2.88 45.57 -63.35
C ASP A 34 -1.83 45.04 -62.34
N GLY A 35 -1.00 45.91 -61.77
CA GLY A 35 0.21 45.47 -61.06
C GLY A 35 0.01 45.07 -59.59
N LYS A 36 -0.96 45.65 -58.88
CA LYS A 36 -1.16 45.40 -57.43
C LYS A 36 -2.02 44.17 -57.15
N TYR A 37 -3.14 44.02 -57.86
CA TYR A 37 -4.01 42.84 -57.77
C TYR A 37 -3.25 41.56 -58.12
N HIS A 38 -2.53 41.56 -59.24
CA HIS A 38 -1.72 40.43 -59.70
C HIS A 38 -0.66 40.01 -58.67
N ARG A 39 -0.02 40.97 -57.98
CA ARG A 39 0.96 40.67 -56.93
C ARG A 39 0.34 40.08 -55.67
N LEU A 40 -0.86 40.49 -55.28
CA LEU A 40 -1.55 39.97 -54.10
C LEU A 40 -2.14 38.57 -54.39
N PHE A 41 -2.80 38.42 -55.53
CA PHE A 41 -3.33 37.16 -56.02
C PHE A 41 -2.27 36.05 -56.07
N ASN A 42 -1.07 36.37 -56.55
CA ASN A 42 0.06 35.43 -56.62
C ASN A 42 0.85 35.27 -55.30
N LYS A 43 0.65 36.14 -54.30
CA LYS A 43 1.27 35.99 -52.97
C LYS A 43 0.51 35.04 -52.06
N ILE A 44 -0.76 34.75 -52.37
CA ILE A 44 -1.54 33.80 -51.59
C ILE A 44 -1.02 32.38 -51.87
N ALA A 45 -0.72 31.65 -50.79
CA ALA A 45 -0.14 30.31 -50.86
C ALA A 45 -1.16 29.23 -51.25
N ASP A 46 -2.44 29.45 -50.95
CA ASP A 46 -3.52 28.55 -51.35
C ASP A 46 -3.80 28.73 -52.86
N PRO A 47 -3.96 27.64 -53.63
CA PRO A 47 -4.43 27.67 -55.01
C PRO A 47 -5.74 28.44 -55.15
N ILE A 48 -5.77 29.42 -56.05
CA ILE A 48 -6.97 30.17 -56.41
C ILE A 48 -7.26 30.00 -57.89
N PHE A 49 -8.47 29.59 -58.19
CA PHE A 49 -9.00 29.48 -59.54
C PHE A 49 -10.11 30.50 -59.76
N ILE A 50 -10.17 31.08 -60.96
CA ILE A 50 -11.28 31.89 -61.44
C ILE A 50 -11.82 31.21 -62.68
N PHE A 51 -13.12 30.92 -62.75
CA PHE A 51 -13.75 30.27 -63.91
C PHE A 51 -15.11 30.87 -64.23
N ALA A 52 -15.48 30.84 -65.51
CA ALA A 52 -16.72 31.43 -65.99
C ALA A 52 -17.94 30.71 -65.39
N LYS A 53 -18.98 31.47 -65.02
CA LYS A 53 -20.18 30.92 -64.37
C LYS A 53 -21.05 30.05 -65.29
N ASP A 54 -21.00 30.30 -66.59
CA ASP A 54 -21.82 29.62 -67.60
C ASP A 54 -21.18 28.32 -68.13
N SER A 55 -19.90 28.39 -68.45
CA SER A 55 -19.15 27.33 -69.14
C SER A 55 -18.20 26.56 -68.22
N TYR A 56 -18.01 27.04 -66.99
CA TYR A 56 -17.05 26.51 -66.01
C TYR A 56 -15.60 26.45 -66.49
N ARG A 57 -15.27 27.14 -67.59
CA ARG A 57 -13.91 27.22 -68.12
C ARG A 57 -13.06 28.13 -67.25
N PHE A 58 -11.83 27.71 -66.93
CA PHE A 58 -10.91 28.56 -66.17
C PHE A 58 -10.55 29.82 -66.97
N LEU A 59 -10.75 30.97 -66.33
CA LEU A 59 -10.43 32.30 -66.83
C LEU A 59 -9.02 32.72 -66.37
N ASP A 60 -8.72 32.56 -65.08
CA ASP A 60 -7.40 32.82 -64.51
C ASP A 60 -7.09 31.96 -63.28
N CYS A 61 -5.82 31.93 -62.88
CA CYS A 61 -5.34 31.25 -61.68
C CYS A 61 -4.06 31.88 -61.12
N ASN A 62 -3.81 31.70 -59.83
CA ASN A 62 -2.60 32.22 -59.18
C ASN A 62 -1.39 31.28 -59.37
N GLU A 63 -0.19 31.76 -59.04
CA GLU A 63 1.03 30.94 -59.12
C GLU A 63 0.99 29.67 -58.27
N ALA A 64 0.24 29.66 -57.17
CA ALA A 64 0.10 28.48 -56.32
C ALA A 64 -0.57 27.32 -57.07
N VAL A 65 -1.57 27.60 -57.93
CA VAL A 65 -2.17 26.59 -58.82
C VAL A 65 -1.12 25.95 -59.72
N LEU A 66 -0.29 26.76 -60.38
CA LEU A 66 0.73 26.26 -61.31
C LEU A 66 1.76 25.38 -60.59
N LYS A 67 2.17 25.78 -59.38
CA LYS A 67 3.14 25.04 -58.56
C LYS A 67 2.59 23.73 -58.00
N ILE A 68 1.35 23.75 -57.50
CA ILE A 68 0.74 22.61 -56.78
C ILE A 68 0.11 21.61 -57.77
N TYR A 69 -0.56 22.09 -58.82
CA TYR A 69 -1.25 21.22 -59.78
C TYR A 69 -0.42 20.89 -61.01
N GLY A 70 0.62 21.68 -61.32
CA GLY A 70 1.56 21.40 -62.40
C GLY A 70 1.08 21.75 -63.81
N TYR A 71 -0.14 22.27 -63.96
CA TYR A 71 -0.66 22.76 -65.24
C TYR A 71 -0.15 24.15 -65.56
N THR A 72 -0.01 24.47 -66.85
CA THR A 72 0.22 25.85 -67.29
C THR A 72 -1.09 26.64 -67.36
N LYS A 73 -1.02 27.98 -67.36
CA LYS A 73 -2.21 28.82 -67.54
C LYS A 73 -2.95 28.53 -68.84
N GLU A 74 -2.23 28.22 -69.92
CA GLU A 74 -2.83 27.91 -71.22
C GLU A 74 -3.55 26.56 -71.21
N GLU A 75 -2.97 25.53 -70.57
CA GLU A 75 -3.62 24.23 -70.40
C GLU A 75 -4.91 24.37 -69.59
N LEU A 76 -4.86 25.13 -68.48
CA LEU A 76 -6.03 25.35 -67.62
C LEU A 76 -7.19 26.05 -68.33
N LYS A 77 -6.94 26.98 -69.26
CA LYS A 77 -8.02 27.64 -70.02
C LYS A 77 -8.90 26.66 -70.81
N SER A 78 -8.35 25.50 -71.14
CA SER A 78 -9.07 24.40 -71.82
C SER A 78 -9.66 23.36 -70.87
N MET A 79 -9.64 23.61 -69.57
CA MET A 79 -10.13 22.73 -68.51
C MET A 79 -11.23 23.42 -67.70
N THR A 80 -11.86 22.63 -66.83
CA THR A 80 -12.87 23.03 -65.86
C THR A 80 -12.48 22.50 -64.48
N PRO A 81 -13.06 23.04 -63.38
CA PRO A 81 -12.87 22.49 -62.05
C PRO A 81 -13.15 20.98 -61.94
N PHE A 82 -14.09 20.46 -62.72
CA PHE A 82 -14.46 19.05 -62.72
C PHE A 82 -13.32 18.15 -63.24
N ASP A 83 -12.49 18.64 -64.17
CA ASP A 83 -11.34 17.90 -64.70
C ASP A 83 -10.24 17.67 -63.65
N LEU A 84 -10.29 18.43 -62.54
CA LEU A 84 -9.35 18.28 -61.43
C LEU A 84 -9.85 17.31 -60.35
N HIS A 85 -11.12 16.89 -60.35
CA HIS A 85 -11.67 16.04 -59.30
C HIS A 85 -11.41 14.55 -59.57
N ASP A 86 -11.25 13.76 -58.51
CA ASP A 86 -11.26 12.31 -58.62
C ASP A 86 -12.63 11.81 -59.12
N PRO A 87 -12.68 10.85 -60.06
CA PRO A 87 -13.94 10.34 -60.62
C PRO A 87 -14.96 9.88 -59.56
N LEU A 88 -14.50 9.37 -58.42
CA LEU A 88 -15.40 8.94 -57.33
C LEU A 88 -16.09 10.12 -56.65
N ASP A 89 -15.42 11.26 -56.55
CA ASP A 89 -16.00 12.48 -55.99
C ASP A 89 -16.95 13.14 -57.00
N LEU A 90 -16.67 13.05 -58.30
CA LEU A 90 -17.62 13.44 -59.36
C LEU A 90 -18.91 12.61 -59.31
N GLU A 91 -18.82 11.29 -59.15
CA GLU A 91 -20.00 10.44 -58.97
C GLU A 91 -20.82 10.79 -57.73
N ARG A 92 -20.15 11.18 -56.63
CA ARG A 92 -20.83 11.61 -55.40
C ARG A 92 -21.55 12.94 -55.59
N MET A 93 -20.94 13.88 -56.31
CA MET A 93 -21.55 15.17 -56.66
C MET A 93 -22.80 14.98 -57.54
N GLN A 94 -22.77 14.03 -58.49
CA GLN A 94 -23.92 13.72 -59.35
C GLN A 94 -25.08 13.00 -58.63
N LYS A 95 -24.82 12.36 -57.48
CA LYS A 95 -25.82 11.61 -56.70
C LYS A 95 -26.44 12.44 -55.56
N GLN A 96 -25.98 13.66 -55.32
CA GLN A 96 -26.65 14.59 -54.40
C GLN A 96 -27.90 15.17 -55.08
N PRO A 97 -29.10 15.09 -54.48
CA PRO A 97 -30.30 15.65 -55.09
C PRO A 97 -30.19 17.18 -55.19
N GLU A 98 -30.50 17.74 -56.37
CA GLU A 98 -30.77 19.16 -56.59
C GLU A 98 -32.01 19.54 -55.77
N GLY A 99 -31.79 19.91 -54.50
CA GLY A 99 -32.85 20.22 -53.54
C GLY A 99 -32.61 21.58 -52.89
N ASP A 100 -33.37 22.55 -53.37
CA ASP A 100 -33.78 23.82 -52.76
C ASP A 100 -32.78 24.99 -52.66
N ASN A 101 -33.00 25.94 -53.59
CA ASN A 101 -33.14 27.39 -53.38
C ASN A 101 -32.06 28.15 -52.58
N GLU A 102 -31.35 29.01 -53.31
CA GLU A 102 -30.92 30.35 -52.89
C GLU A 102 -30.85 30.61 -51.37
N LYS A 103 -29.75 30.17 -50.73
CA LYS A 103 -28.95 30.89 -49.72
C LYS A 103 -28.11 29.89 -48.92
N GLU A 104 -26.80 30.18 -48.87
CA GLU A 104 -25.74 29.40 -48.23
C GLU A 104 -25.37 28.10 -48.94
N VAL A 105 -24.53 28.23 -49.99
CA VAL A 105 -23.63 27.13 -50.41
C VAL A 105 -22.91 26.66 -49.15
N ASP A 106 -23.16 25.44 -48.68
CA ASP A 106 -22.54 24.93 -47.46
C ASP A 106 -21.04 24.66 -47.76
N VAL A 107 -20.22 25.67 -47.46
CA VAL A 107 -18.79 25.91 -47.78
C VAL A 107 -17.79 24.79 -47.40
N PHE A 108 -18.20 23.59 -46.99
CA PHE A 108 -17.29 22.58 -46.43
C PHE A 108 -17.46 21.19 -47.00
N SER A 109 -17.12 21.03 -48.28
CA SER A 109 -16.97 19.72 -48.90
C SER A 109 -15.49 19.43 -49.16
N THR A 110 -15.00 18.32 -48.60
CA THR A 110 -13.65 17.84 -48.89
C THR A 110 -13.69 16.96 -50.13
N TYR A 111 -12.89 17.31 -51.14
CA TYR A 111 -12.76 16.57 -52.38
C TYR A 111 -11.35 16.02 -52.52
N THR A 112 -11.18 15.07 -53.42
CA THR A 112 -9.87 14.61 -53.88
C THR A 112 -9.62 15.25 -55.21
N HIS A 113 -8.60 16.10 -55.30
CA HIS A 113 -8.14 16.58 -56.59
C HIS A 113 -6.98 15.72 -57.12
N ILE A 114 -6.89 15.61 -58.44
CA ILE A 114 -5.83 14.93 -59.17
C ILE A 114 -5.03 16.00 -59.92
N THR A 115 -3.74 16.11 -59.60
CA THR A 115 -2.82 17.01 -60.30
C THR A 115 -2.47 16.48 -61.69
N LYS A 116 -1.81 17.29 -62.53
CA LYS A 116 -1.33 16.88 -63.87
C LYS A 116 -0.50 15.59 -63.84
N TYR A 117 0.26 15.39 -62.78
CA TYR A 117 1.14 14.23 -62.62
C TYR A 117 0.44 13.02 -61.98
N GLY A 118 -0.88 13.08 -61.81
CA GLY A 118 -1.68 12.00 -61.22
C GLY A 118 -1.63 11.93 -59.68
N GLN A 119 -0.95 12.87 -59.02
CA GLN A 119 -0.93 12.92 -57.55
C GLN A 119 -2.31 13.32 -57.03
N ARG A 120 -2.82 12.54 -56.08
CA ARG A 120 -4.08 12.80 -55.37
C ARG A 120 -3.84 13.65 -54.13
N ILE A 121 -4.54 14.77 -54.02
CA ILE A 121 -4.52 15.65 -52.86
C ILE A 121 -5.94 15.80 -52.30
N ASN A 122 -6.10 15.66 -50.99
CA ASN A 122 -7.36 15.97 -50.33
C ASN A 122 -7.45 17.46 -50.14
N VAL A 123 -8.52 18.07 -50.63
CA VAL A 123 -8.68 19.51 -50.62
C VAL A 123 -10.02 19.93 -50.01
N GLU A 124 -10.03 21.08 -49.36
CA GLU A 124 -11.24 21.83 -49.04
C GLU A 124 -11.38 22.95 -50.06
N VAL A 125 -12.51 22.99 -50.75
CA VAL A 125 -12.80 23.99 -51.78
C VAL A 125 -13.86 24.93 -51.24
N LEU A 126 -13.54 26.23 -51.25
CA LEU A 126 -14.49 27.29 -51.03
C LEU A 126 -14.64 28.09 -52.31
N SER A 127 -15.89 28.31 -52.73
CA SER A 127 -16.22 29.06 -53.94
C SER A 127 -17.17 30.20 -53.63
N ASP A 128 -16.96 31.35 -54.26
CA ASP A 128 -17.87 32.50 -54.21
C ASP A 128 -17.99 33.17 -55.59
N GLU A 129 -19.07 33.91 -55.81
CA GLU A 129 -19.36 34.57 -57.09
C GLU A 129 -18.71 35.96 -57.15
N VAL A 130 -18.05 36.26 -58.26
CA VAL A 130 -17.38 37.53 -58.52
C VAL A 130 -17.63 38.00 -59.95
N ASN A 131 -17.44 39.30 -60.18
CA ASN A 131 -17.35 39.85 -61.52
C ASN A 131 -15.87 39.99 -61.90
N TYR A 132 -15.42 39.29 -62.94
CA TYR A 132 -14.03 39.30 -63.40
C TYR A 132 -13.98 39.78 -64.85
N ASP A 133 -13.27 40.88 -65.12
CA ASP A 133 -13.19 41.56 -66.43
C ASP A 133 -14.56 41.83 -67.09
N GLY A 134 -15.56 42.15 -66.28
CA GLY A 134 -16.92 42.47 -66.74
C GLY A 134 -17.81 41.25 -67.02
N GLN A 135 -17.37 40.03 -66.69
CA GLN A 135 -18.14 38.79 -66.82
C GLN A 135 -18.39 38.11 -65.46
N PRO A 136 -19.59 37.52 -65.23
CA PRO A 136 -19.86 36.72 -64.04
C PRO A 136 -18.97 35.47 -63.99
N ALA A 137 -18.23 35.32 -62.90
CA ALA A 137 -17.28 34.24 -62.67
C ALA A 137 -17.38 33.70 -61.24
N TRP A 138 -16.88 32.49 -61.03
CA TRP A 138 -16.64 31.93 -59.71
C TRP A 138 -15.17 32.10 -59.36
N ILE A 139 -14.88 32.57 -58.15
CA ILE A 139 -13.56 32.46 -57.54
C ILE A 139 -13.58 31.29 -56.57
N SER A 140 -12.59 30.40 -56.66
CA SER A 140 -12.48 29.24 -55.79
C SER A 140 -11.10 29.16 -55.16
N ILE A 141 -11.07 29.07 -53.83
CA ILE A 141 -9.87 28.86 -53.03
C ILE A 141 -9.83 27.39 -52.64
N VAL A 142 -8.71 26.75 -52.92
CA VAL A 142 -8.52 25.32 -52.68
C VAL A 142 -7.41 25.12 -51.67
N ARG A 143 -7.72 24.51 -50.52
CA ARG A 143 -6.75 24.26 -49.45
C ARG A 143 -6.40 22.77 -49.38
N ASP A 144 -5.11 22.44 -49.47
CA ASP A 144 -4.65 21.06 -49.26
C ASP A 144 -4.73 20.69 -47.78
N VAL A 145 -5.51 19.65 -47.47
CA VAL A 145 -5.73 19.11 -46.13
C VAL A 145 -5.26 17.66 -46.01
N THR A 146 -4.45 17.17 -46.95
CA THR A 146 -3.99 15.78 -47.01
C THR A 146 -3.25 15.36 -45.75
N HIS A 147 -2.29 16.15 -45.27
CA HIS A 147 -1.55 15.85 -44.05
C HIS A 147 -2.45 15.88 -42.81
N ARG A 148 -3.39 16.84 -42.75
CA ARG A 148 -4.32 16.96 -41.63
C ARG A 148 -5.26 15.75 -41.56
N LYS A 149 -5.86 15.34 -42.68
CA LYS A 149 -6.73 14.16 -42.72
C LYS A 149 -6.01 12.88 -42.30
N LYS A 150 -4.77 12.68 -42.79
CA LYS A 150 -3.95 11.52 -42.38
C LYS A 150 -3.71 11.51 -40.86
N ALA A 151 -3.34 12.65 -40.28
CA ALA A 151 -3.12 12.77 -38.84
C ALA A 151 -4.43 12.55 -38.04
N GLU A 152 -5.57 13.02 -38.52
CA GLU A 152 -6.88 12.79 -37.91
C GLU A 152 -7.26 11.29 -37.93
N ASP A 153 -7.02 10.60 -39.04
CA ASP A 153 -7.27 9.15 -39.18
C ASP A 153 -6.35 8.32 -38.28
N GLU A 154 -5.05 8.67 -38.22
CA GLU A 154 -4.07 8.03 -37.34
C GLU A 154 -4.43 8.21 -35.85
N LEU A 155 -4.85 9.43 -35.48
CA LEU A 155 -5.29 9.74 -34.12
C LEU A 155 -6.53 8.93 -33.75
N LEU A 156 -7.52 8.85 -34.66
CA LEU A 156 -8.75 8.10 -34.43
C LEU A 156 -8.47 6.61 -34.26
N ASN A 157 -7.56 6.04 -35.06
CA ASN A 157 -7.14 4.65 -34.93
C ASN A 157 -6.43 4.40 -33.60
N SER A 158 -5.50 5.28 -33.21
CA SER A 158 -4.80 5.20 -31.93
C SER A 158 -5.75 5.29 -30.74
N GLN A 159 -6.74 6.18 -30.80
CA GLN A 159 -7.76 6.32 -29.76
C GLN A 159 -8.60 5.04 -29.61
N ARG A 160 -9.04 4.44 -30.71
CA ARG A 160 -9.80 3.17 -30.68
C ARG A 160 -8.99 2.04 -30.08
N GLU A 161 -7.70 1.95 -30.40
CA GLU A 161 -6.83 0.94 -29.81
C GLU A 161 -6.61 1.15 -28.30
N LEU A 162 -6.45 2.40 -27.87
CA LEU A 162 -6.34 2.75 -26.46
C LEU A 162 -7.61 2.41 -25.70
N GLU A 163 -8.78 2.77 -26.22
CA GLU A 163 -10.09 2.44 -25.63
C GLU A 163 -10.27 0.93 -25.48
N LYS A 164 -9.87 0.15 -26.49
CA LYS A 164 -9.88 -1.31 -26.42
C LYS A 164 -8.95 -1.84 -25.31
N ARG A 165 -7.70 -1.38 -25.26
CA ARG A 165 -6.72 -1.79 -24.23
C ARG A 165 -7.17 -1.43 -22.82
N VAL A 166 -7.74 -0.22 -22.63
CA VAL A 166 -8.28 0.21 -21.35
C VAL A 166 -9.41 -0.71 -20.92
N LYS A 167 -10.36 -1.02 -21.82
CA LYS A 167 -11.47 -1.91 -21.51
C LYS A 167 -11.02 -3.32 -21.12
N GLU A 168 -10.08 -3.88 -21.88
CA GLU A 168 -9.49 -5.20 -21.58
C GLU A 168 -8.80 -5.20 -20.22
N ARG A 169 -8.01 -4.16 -19.92
CA ARG A 169 -7.30 -4.04 -18.65
C ARG A 169 -8.23 -3.83 -17.46
N THR A 170 -9.33 -3.09 -17.63
CA THR A 170 -10.33 -2.88 -16.57
C THR A 170 -10.97 -4.20 -16.15
N ILE A 171 -11.36 -5.04 -17.11
CA ILE A 171 -11.96 -6.36 -16.82
C ILE A 171 -10.96 -7.28 -16.09
N GLU A 172 -9.69 -7.25 -16.51
CA GLU A 172 -8.63 -8.00 -15.85
C GLU A 172 -8.42 -7.53 -14.40
N LEU A 173 -8.38 -6.21 -14.18
CA LEU A 173 -8.24 -5.63 -12.85
C LEU A 173 -9.41 -5.96 -11.92
N GLU A 174 -10.64 -5.93 -12.43
CA GLU A 174 -11.83 -6.32 -11.66
C GLU A 174 -11.74 -7.78 -11.20
N ARG A 175 -11.33 -8.68 -12.10
CA ARG A 175 -11.15 -10.10 -11.77
C ARG A 175 -10.05 -10.32 -10.72
N ILE A 176 -8.90 -9.65 -10.86
CA ILE A 176 -7.81 -9.74 -9.88
C ILE A 176 -8.27 -9.18 -8.53
N ASN A 177 -9.01 -8.07 -8.53
CA ASN A 177 -9.49 -7.46 -7.30
C ASN A 177 -10.47 -8.38 -6.55
N GLU A 178 -11.38 -9.06 -7.27
CA GLU A 178 -12.27 -10.05 -6.68
C GLU A 178 -11.50 -11.24 -6.08
N GLN A 179 -10.48 -11.74 -6.79
CA GLN A 179 -9.62 -12.80 -6.27
C GLN A 179 -8.87 -12.36 -5.01
N LEU A 180 -8.28 -11.16 -5.01
CA LEU A 180 -7.57 -10.61 -3.85
C LEU A 180 -8.50 -10.43 -2.65
N GLN A 181 -9.74 -10.00 -2.86
CA GLN A 181 -10.73 -9.87 -1.78
C GLN A 181 -11.04 -11.23 -1.13
N ASN A 182 -11.15 -12.29 -1.93
CA ASN A 182 -11.35 -13.64 -1.42
C ASN A 182 -10.14 -14.13 -0.64
N GLU A 183 -8.92 -13.96 -1.18
CA GLU A 183 -7.68 -14.35 -0.47
C GLU A 183 -7.50 -13.61 0.85
N VAL A 184 -7.80 -12.30 0.90
CA VAL A 184 -7.76 -11.52 2.15
C VAL A 184 -8.76 -12.05 3.16
N LYS A 185 -9.97 -12.42 2.72
CA LYS A 185 -11.00 -12.98 3.60
C LYS A 185 -10.58 -14.33 4.17
N GLU A 186 -10.02 -15.20 3.35
CA GLU A 186 -9.50 -16.51 3.80
C GLU A 186 -8.34 -16.34 4.79
N ARG A 187 -7.41 -15.44 4.52
CA ARG A 187 -6.29 -15.15 5.43
C ARG A 187 -6.77 -14.65 6.79
N LYS A 188 -7.72 -13.71 6.82
CA LYS A 188 -8.30 -13.21 8.09
C LYS A 188 -8.95 -14.34 8.89
N TYR A 189 -9.71 -15.21 8.24
CA TYR A 189 -10.34 -16.34 8.90
C TYR A 189 -9.31 -17.35 9.45
N ALA A 190 -8.23 -17.59 8.70
CA ALA A 190 -7.13 -18.44 9.16
C ALA A 190 -6.39 -17.82 10.37
N GLU A 191 -6.17 -16.52 10.37
CA GLU A 191 -5.54 -15.77 11.46
C GLU A 191 -6.39 -15.82 12.75
N GLU A 192 -7.71 -15.61 12.63
CA GLU A 192 -8.64 -15.74 13.76
C GLU A 192 -8.58 -17.15 14.37
N LYS A 193 -8.67 -18.20 13.55
CA LYS A 193 -8.54 -19.59 14.02
C LYS A 193 -7.19 -19.88 14.67
N LEU A 194 -6.12 -19.31 14.13
CA LEU A 194 -4.78 -19.49 14.69
C LEU A 194 -4.70 -18.86 16.09
N ASN A 195 -5.22 -17.64 16.24
CA ASN A 195 -5.29 -16.94 17.53
C ASN A 195 -6.15 -17.68 18.56
N GLU A 196 -7.29 -18.23 18.14
CA GLU A 196 -8.13 -19.07 19.01
C GLU A 196 -7.38 -20.34 19.45
N SER A 197 -6.67 -20.99 18.53
CA SER A 197 -5.87 -22.18 18.83
C SER A 197 -4.73 -21.87 19.81
N PHE A 198 -4.02 -20.75 19.61
CA PHE A 198 -2.98 -20.29 20.53
C PHE A 198 -3.54 -19.97 21.91
N ALA A 199 -4.68 -19.28 22.00
CA ALA A 199 -5.34 -18.99 23.27
C ALA A 199 -5.74 -20.27 24.01
N LYS A 200 -6.26 -21.26 23.28
CA LYS A 200 -6.61 -22.58 23.84
C LYS A 200 -5.36 -23.32 24.32
N LEU A 201 -4.29 -23.33 23.54
CA LEU A 201 -3.02 -23.95 23.92
C LEU A 201 -2.46 -23.30 25.20
N ARG A 202 -2.44 -21.97 25.28
CA ARG A 202 -1.98 -21.23 26.47
C ARG A 202 -2.81 -21.60 27.71
N LYS A 203 -4.14 -21.68 27.57
CA LYS A 203 -5.03 -22.08 28.66
C LYS A 203 -4.78 -23.53 29.10
N THR A 204 -4.55 -24.45 28.16
CA THR A 204 -4.22 -25.84 28.45
C THR A 204 -2.87 -25.95 29.17
N LEU A 205 -1.84 -25.23 28.70
CA LEU A 205 -0.52 -25.21 29.35
C LEU A 205 -0.60 -24.67 30.79
N ASP A 206 -1.31 -23.55 31.01
CA ASP A 206 -1.52 -23.02 32.37
C ASP A 206 -2.28 -24.01 33.26
N GLY A 207 -3.26 -24.73 32.70
CA GLY A 207 -3.96 -25.82 33.38
C GLY A 207 -3.04 -26.97 33.78
N ILE A 208 -2.12 -27.39 32.89
CA ILE A 208 -1.13 -28.44 33.16
C ILE A 208 -0.15 -27.99 34.26
N VAL A 209 0.38 -26.77 34.17
CA VAL A 209 1.31 -26.23 35.19
C VAL A 209 0.63 -26.17 36.55
N LYS A 210 -0.63 -25.69 36.62
CA LYS A 210 -1.41 -25.68 37.87
C LYS A 210 -1.67 -27.09 38.41
N ALA A 211 -1.92 -28.06 37.54
CA ALA A 211 -2.10 -29.46 37.96
C ALA A 211 -0.80 -30.03 38.54
N MET A 212 0.35 -29.78 37.92
CA MET A 212 1.67 -30.19 38.43
C MET A 212 1.97 -29.57 39.79
N ALA A 213 1.74 -28.26 39.94
CA ALA A 213 1.90 -27.57 41.23
C ALA A 213 0.99 -28.20 42.31
N THR A 214 -0.29 -28.42 41.98
CA THR A 214 -1.26 -29.05 42.90
C THR A 214 -0.86 -30.47 43.28
N MET A 215 -0.29 -31.25 42.36
CA MET A 215 0.25 -32.58 42.64
C MET A 215 1.46 -32.54 43.58
N GLY A 216 2.33 -31.54 43.42
CA GLY A 216 3.44 -31.29 44.35
C GLY A 216 2.94 -31.02 45.76
N ASP A 217 2.00 -30.07 45.90
CA ASP A 217 1.36 -29.72 47.17
C ASP A 217 0.62 -30.90 47.82
N ALA A 218 0.03 -31.80 47.05
CA ALA A 218 -0.66 -32.97 47.61
C ALA A 218 0.29 -33.95 48.32
N ARG A 219 1.58 -33.96 47.96
CA ARG A 219 2.58 -34.83 48.58
C ARG A 219 3.27 -34.18 49.79
N ASP A 220 3.26 -32.85 49.86
CA ASP A 220 3.68 -32.08 51.03
C ASP A 220 2.45 -31.32 51.58
N PRO A 221 1.64 -31.95 52.46
CA PRO A 221 0.42 -31.34 53.00
C PRO A 221 0.64 -29.98 53.67
N TYR A 222 1.89 -29.64 54.01
CA TYR A 222 2.27 -28.39 54.66
C TYR A 222 2.53 -27.24 53.69
N THR A 223 2.61 -27.49 52.39
CA THR A 223 2.85 -26.47 51.36
C THR A 223 1.60 -26.12 50.56
N ALA A 224 0.39 -26.52 50.97
CA ALA A 224 -0.83 -26.19 50.24
C ALA A 224 -0.93 -24.69 49.91
N GLY A 225 -0.85 -24.35 48.63
CA GLY A 225 -0.89 -22.96 48.13
C GLY A 225 0.40 -22.15 48.34
N HIS A 226 1.45 -22.73 48.92
CA HIS A 226 2.78 -22.12 49.07
C HIS A 226 3.36 -21.72 47.72
N GLN A 227 3.42 -22.67 46.77
CA GLN A 227 3.96 -22.41 45.44
C GLN A 227 3.22 -21.27 44.74
N ARG A 228 1.90 -21.18 44.95
CA ARG A 228 1.08 -20.08 44.41
C ARG A 228 1.44 -18.74 45.04
N ARG A 229 1.52 -18.66 46.37
CA ARG A 229 1.87 -17.42 47.08
C ARG A 229 3.30 -16.97 46.78
N VAL A 230 4.24 -17.91 46.64
CA VAL A 230 5.61 -17.63 46.17
C VAL A 230 5.59 -17.09 44.75
N ALA A 231 4.87 -17.73 43.83
CA ALA A 231 4.76 -17.25 42.45
C ALA A 231 4.12 -15.86 42.36
N GLU A 232 3.10 -15.58 43.16
CA GLU A 232 2.44 -14.27 43.24
C GLU A 232 3.39 -13.19 43.74
N LEU A 233 4.10 -13.43 44.84
CA LEU A 233 5.07 -12.49 45.39
C LEU A 233 6.26 -12.29 44.43
N ALA A 234 6.81 -13.38 43.87
CA ALA A 234 7.92 -13.31 42.91
C ALA A 234 7.53 -12.50 41.65
N SER A 235 6.31 -12.70 41.15
CA SER A 235 5.77 -11.93 40.02
C SER A 235 5.62 -10.45 40.36
N ALA A 236 5.13 -10.13 41.57
CA ALA A 236 5.00 -8.76 42.04
C ALA A 236 6.37 -8.08 42.17
N ILE A 237 7.37 -8.80 42.69
CA ILE A 237 8.76 -8.31 42.80
C ILE A 237 9.33 -8.04 41.40
N ALA A 238 9.19 -8.97 40.45
CA ALA A 238 9.66 -8.79 39.09
C ALA A 238 9.04 -7.55 38.41
N ARG A 239 7.71 -7.36 38.55
CA ARG A 239 7.01 -6.16 38.04
C ARG A 239 7.53 -4.88 38.69
N GLU A 240 7.75 -4.88 40.00
CA GLU A 240 8.31 -3.74 40.73
C GLU A 240 9.73 -3.39 40.28
N MET A 241 10.49 -4.39 39.81
CA MET A 241 11.82 -4.21 39.24
C MET A 241 11.81 -3.79 37.76
N GLY A 242 10.64 -3.64 37.14
CA GLY A 242 10.48 -3.17 35.76
C GLY A 242 10.60 -4.26 34.69
N PHE A 243 10.42 -5.53 35.05
CA PHE A 243 10.44 -6.64 34.10
C PHE A 243 9.22 -6.58 33.18
N SER A 244 9.38 -7.04 31.93
CA SER A 244 8.29 -7.16 30.97
C SER A 244 7.28 -8.24 31.38
N ASP A 245 6.06 -8.18 30.83
CA ASP A 245 5.02 -9.18 31.15
C ASP A 245 5.43 -10.62 30.81
N ASP A 246 6.29 -10.81 29.79
CA ASP A 246 6.83 -12.12 29.41
C ASP A 246 7.85 -12.65 30.43
N GLU A 247 8.75 -11.78 30.90
CA GLU A 247 9.73 -12.13 31.95
C GLU A 247 9.04 -12.36 33.31
N VAL A 248 7.98 -11.61 33.61
CA VAL A 248 7.16 -11.85 34.81
C VAL A 248 6.46 -13.22 34.73
N GLU A 249 5.97 -13.61 33.56
CA GLU A 249 5.38 -14.93 33.36
C GLU A 249 6.41 -16.05 33.54
N CYS A 250 7.65 -15.87 33.09
CA CYS A 250 8.76 -16.78 33.38
C CYS A 250 8.93 -17.00 34.89
N VAL A 251 9.02 -15.92 35.67
CA VAL A 251 9.17 -15.97 37.13
C VAL A 251 7.95 -16.63 37.79
N ARG A 252 6.74 -16.36 37.30
CA ARG A 252 5.51 -16.98 37.79
C ARG A 252 5.51 -18.50 37.61
N ILE A 253 5.85 -18.97 36.41
CA ILE A 253 5.90 -20.41 36.09
C ILE A 253 7.00 -21.09 36.91
N ALA A 254 8.18 -20.47 37.03
CA ALA A 254 9.25 -20.98 37.87
C ALA A 254 8.81 -21.08 39.35
N GLY A 255 8.13 -20.05 39.87
CA GLY A 255 7.60 -20.07 41.24
C GLY A 255 6.55 -21.16 41.49
N LEU A 256 5.71 -21.49 40.50
CA LEU A 256 4.76 -22.59 40.62
C LEU A 256 5.41 -23.97 40.61
N LEU A 257 6.58 -24.11 39.97
CA LEU A 257 7.22 -25.41 39.73
C LEU A 257 8.50 -25.65 40.54
N HIS A 258 9.00 -24.66 41.28
CA HIS A 258 10.32 -24.70 41.91
C HIS A 258 10.54 -25.93 42.80
N ASP A 259 9.48 -26.33 43.48
CA ASP A 259 9.47 -27.39 44.50
C ASP A 259 8.96 -28.74 43.97
N ILE A 260 8.70 -28.91 42.67
CA ILE A 260 8.13 -30.16 42.12
C ILE A 260 9.00 -31.38 42.44
N GLY A 261 10.32 -31.19 42.58
CA GLY A 261 11.28 -32.22 42.96
C GLY A 261 11.10 -32.80 44.36
N LYS A 262 10.32 -32.14 45.25
CA LYS A 262 9.93 -32.71 46.55
C LYS A 262 9.11 -34.00 46.39
N ILE A 263 8.61 -34.29 45.18
CA ILE A 263 8.05 -35.59 44.78
C ILE A 263 9.06 -36.76 44.83
N SER A 264 10.34 -36.53 45.11
CA SER A 264 11.29 -37.63 45.35
C SER A 264 11.48 -37.92 46.84
N ILE A 265 11.03 -37.02 47.73
CA ILE A 265 11.33 -37.09 49.16
C ILE A 265 10.25 -37.93 49.86
N PRO A 266 10.63 -38.81 50.81
CA PRO A 266 9.69 -39.52 51.68
C PRO A 266 8.82 -38.55 52.51
N ALA A 267 7.53 -38.87 52.64
CA ALA A 267 6.57 -38.02 53.36
C ALA A 267 6.95 -37.87 54.85
N GLU A 268 7.57 -38.89 55.44
CA GLU A 268 8.03 -38.91 56.82
C GLU A 268 9.14 -37.87 57.07
N ILE A 269 9.96 -37.57 56.05
CA ILE A 269 11.00 -36.53 56.14
C ILE A 269 10.38 -35.14 55.99
N LEU A 270 9.47 -34.97 55.02
CA LEU A 270 8.78 -33.70 54.79
C LEU A 270 7.90 -33.28 55.99
N SER A 271 7.28 -34.26 56.65
CA SER A 271 6.34 -34.07 57.77
C SER A 271 6.96 -34.13 59.16
N LYS A 272 8.27 -34.37 59.27
CA LYS A 272 8.93 -34.62 60.55
C LYS A 272 8.79 -33.43 61.50
N PRO A 273 8.16 -33.59 62.69
CA PRO A 273 8.15 -32.54 63.69
C PRO A 273 9.54 -32.41 64.33
N GLY A 274 10.15 -31.23 64.25
CA GLY A 274 11.44 -30.93 64.88
C GLY A 274 12.59 -30.75 63.88
N ARG A 275 13.83 -30.94 64.35
CA ARG A 275 15.03 -30.78 63.51
C ARG A 275 15.28 -32.05 62.70
N LEU A 276 15.61 -31.87 61.44
CA LEU A 276 16.10 -32.93 60.57
C LEU A 276 17.55 -33.26 60.93
N THR A 277 17.90 -34.54 60.80
CA THR A 277 19.29 -34.97 60.78
C THR A 277 20.00 -34.46 59.53
N GLU A 278 21.33 -34.44 59.51
CA GLU A 278 22.09 -34.01 58.34
C GLU A 278 21.76 -34.86 57.10
N ILE A 279 21.57 -36.17 57.29
CA ILE A 279 21.19 -37.10 56.23
C ILE A 279 19.80 -36.75 55.69
N GLU A 280 18.80 -36.58 56.56
CA GLU A 280 17.44 -36.18 56.15
C GLU A 280 17.43 -34.82 55.44
N TYR A 281 18.21 -33.86 55.92
CA TYR A 281 18.32 -32.55 55.29
C TYR A 281 19.00 -32.64 53.90
N SER A 282 19.95 -33.56 53.70
CA SER A 282 20.57 -33.78 52.38
C SER A 282 19.55 -34.22 51.32
N PHE A 283 18.54 -35.01 51.69
CA PHE A 283 17.44 -35.36 50.78
C PHE A 283 16.63 -34.12 50.39
N ILE A 284 16.38 -33.20 51.33
CA ILE A 284 15.71 -31.93 51.02
C ILE A 284 16.57 -31.08 50.10
N LYS A 285 17.87 -30.95 50.34
CA LYS A 285 18.76 -30.15 49.49
C LYS A 285 18.85 -30.65 48.04
N ASN A 286 18.43 -31.88 47.77
CA ASN A 286 18.43 -32.45 46.43
C ASN A 286 17.19 -32.08 45.59
N HIS A 287 16.11 -31.56 46.18
CA HIS A 287 14.90 -31.28 45.39
C HIS A 287 15.10 -30.28 44.24
N PRO A 288 15.98 -29.25 44.28
CA PRO A 288 16.20 -28.38 43.13
C PRO A 288 16.77 -29.15 41.94
N GLN A 289 17.65 -30.13 42.20
CA GLN A 289 18.22 -31.00 41.17
C GLN A 289 17.13 -31.91 40.57
N VAL A 290 16.27 -32.48 41.40
CA VAL A 290 15.14 -33.29 40.92
C VAL A 290 14.14 -32.43 40.13
N SER A 291 13.84 -31.21 40.60
CA SER A 291 13.01 -30.25 39.86
C SER A 291 13.60 -29.95 38.48
N TYR A 292 14.92 -29.73 38.40
CA TYR A 292 15.63 -29.56 37.14
C TYR A 292 15.48 -30.79 36.24
N ASP A 293 15.73 -31.98 36.77
CA ASP A 293 15.68 -33.23 36.00
C ASP A 293 14.28 -33.54 35.46
N ILE A 294 13.21 -33.14 36.16
CA ILE A 294 11.82 -33.25 35.69
C ILE A 294 11.52 -32.25 34.58
N LEU A 295 12.04 -31.02 34.68
CA LEU A 295 11.65 -29.91 33.82
C LEU A 295 12.57 -29.70 32.61
N LYS A 296 13.81 -30.21 32.62
CA LYS A 296 14.83 -29.92 31.58
C LYS A 296 14.44 -30.39 30.17
N ASP A 297 13.60 -31.42 30.06
CA ASP A 297 13.16 -31.98 28.78
C ASP A 297 11.87 -31.30 28.26
N ILE A 298 11.30 -30.36 29.01
CA ILE A 298 10.14 -29.58 28.59
C ILE A 298 10.62 -28.30 27.91
N GLU A 299 10.20 -28.10 26.65
CA GLU A 299 10.51 -26.90 25.88
C GLU A 299 9.65 -25.70 26.33
N PHE A 300 10.00 -25.13 27.48
CA PHE A 300 9.50 -23.82 27.87
C PHE A 300 10.16 -22.73 27.01
N PRO A 301 9.46 -21.61 26.73
CA PRO A 301 10.08 -20.46 26.09
C PRO A 301 11.16 -19.77 26.96
N TRP A 302 11.25 -20.17 28.23
CA TRP A 302 12.18 -19.61 29.22
C TRP A 302 13.01 -20.70 29.90
N PRO A 303 14.15 -20.36 30.52
CA PRO A 303 15.03 -21.34 31.18
C PRO A 303 14.52 -21.77 32.56
N ILE A 304 13.27 -22.27 32.63
CA ILE A 304 12.59 -22.64 33.88
C ILE A 304 13.40 -23.66 34.68
N ALA A 305 13.93 -24.69 34.03
CA ALA A 305 14.73 -25.72 34.69
C ALA A 305 15.94 -25.11 35.44
N ASP A 306 16.69 -24.20 34.80
CA ASP A 306 17.83 -23.54 35.44
C ASP A 306 17.40 -22.65 36.61
N ILE A 307 16.28 -21.95 36.49
CA ILE A 307 15.77 -21.07 37.54
C ILE A 307 15.42 -21.91 38.78
N VAL A 308 14.69 -23.01 38.59
CA VAL A 308 14.35 -23.90 39.70
C VAL A 308 15.56 -24.65 40.25
N LEU A 309 16.60 -24.90 39.46
CA LEU A 309 17.84 -25.48 40.00
C LEU A 309 18.54 -24.52 40.96
N GLN A 310 18.43 -23.21 40.69
CA GLN A 310 19.21 -22.17 41.34
C GLN A 310 18.48 -21.45 42.49
N HIS A 311 17.21 -21.72 42.73
CA HIS A 311 16.40 -20.94 43.67
C HIS A 311 16.87 -21.00 45.15
N HIS A 312 17.72 -21.98 45.49
CA HIS A 312 18.38 -22.08 46.79
C HIS A 312 19.87 -21.71 46.77
N GLU A 313 20.38 -21.19 45.65
CA GLU A 313 21.71 -20.60 45.58
C GLU A 313 21.73 -19.26 46.33
N ARG A 314 22.90 -18.91 46.89
CA ARG A 314 23.11 -17.68 47.68
C ARG A 314 24.26 -16.89 47.08
N LEU A 315 24.22 -15.56 47.17
CA LEU A 315 25.19 -14.72 46.45
C LEU A 315 26.66 -15.01 46.83
N ASP A 316 26.90 -15.41 48.08
CA ASP A 316 28.22 -15.75 48.63
C ASP A 316 28.72 -17.16 48.26
N GLY A 317 27.86 -18.00 47.66
CA GLY A 317 28.16 -19.39 47.33
C GLY A 317 27.86 -20.40 48.44
N SER A 318 27.24 -19.98 49.55
CA SER A 318 26.81 -20.89 50.64
C SER A 318 25.56 -21.72 50.30
N GLY A 319 24.90 -21.39 49.18
CA GLY A 319 23.70 -22.06 48.70
C GLY A 319 23.94 -23.44 48.10
N TYR A 320 22.89 -24.00 47.52
CA TYR A 320 22.88 -25.34 46.94
C TYR A 320 21.96 -25.39 45.70
N PRO A 321 22.11 -26.39 44.81
CA PRO A 321 22.99 -27.56 44.89
C PRO A 321 24.42 -27.37 44.37
N ARG A 322 24.73 -26.29 43.65
CA ARG A 322 26.03 -26.10 43.00
C ARG A 322 26.95 -25.10 43.72
N GLY A 323 26.44 -24.32 44.68
CA GLY A 323 27.24 -23.32 45.40
C GLY A 323 27.64 -22.16 44.49
N LEU A 324 26.72 -21.74 43.61
CA LEU A 324 26.94 -20.66 42.66
C LEU A 324 27.09 -19.32 43.39
N LYS A 325 27.88 -18.42 42.81
CA LYS A 325 28.02 -17.04 43.30
C LYS A 325 27.21 -16.09 42.45
N ARG A 326 26.94 -14.88 42.97
CA ARG A 326 26.07 -13.85 42.36
C ARG A 326 26.04 -13.78 40.83
N LYS A 327 27.21 -13.76 40.17
CA LYS A 327 27.34 -13.61 38.71
C LYS A 327 26.81 -14.82 37.92
N ASP A 328 26.77 -16.00 38.55
CA ASP A 328 26.39 -17.27 37.94
C ASP A 328 24.92 -17.63 38.27
N ILE A 329 24.25 -16.83 39.12
CA ILE A 329 22.86 -17.02 39.50
C ILE A 329 21.95 -16.12 38.65
N ARG A 330 20.97 -16.73 37.99
CA ARG A 330 19.92 -16.04 37.24
C ARG A 330 19.17 -15.04 38.12
N ILE A 331 18.75 -13.91 37.54
CA ILE A 331 18.03 -12.89 38.31
C ILE A 331 16.65 -13.39 38.76
N GLU A 332 16.01 -14.19 37.93
CA GLU A 332 14.73 -14.86 38.20
C GLU A 332 14.85 -15.81 39.40
N ALA A 333 15.96 -16.54 39.50
CA ALA A 333 16.25 -17.41 40.64
C ALA A 333 16.53 -16.60 41.93
N ARG A 334 17.19 -15.44 41.81
CA ARG A 334 17.40 -14.50 42.93
C ARG A 334 16.08 -13.88 43.41
N ILE A 335 15.15 -13.58 42.50
CA ILE A 335 13.79 -13.14 42.84
C ILE A 335 13.07 -14.24 43.59
N LEU A 336 13.11 -15.45 43.06
CA LEU A 336 12.43 -16.61 43.64
C LEU A 336 12.97 -16.97 45.02
N ALA A 337 14.30 -16.89 45.22
CA ALA A 337 14.95 -17.12 46.50
C ALA A 337 14.47 -16.19 47.61
N VAL A 338 14.20 -14.91 47.29
CA VAL A 338 13.65 -13.94 48.26
C VAL A 338 12.17 -14.20 48.50
N ALA A 339 11.39 -14.43 47.44
CA ALA A 339 9.97 -14.70 47.57
C ALA A 339 9.68 -15.97 48.39
N ASP A 340 10.43 -17.04 48.17
CA ASP A 340 10.33 -18.31 48.91
C ASP A 340 10.63 -18.12 50.41
N VAL A 341 11.73 -17.44 50.75
CA VAL A 341 12.08 -17.17 52.15
C VAL A 341 11.01 -16.32 52.84
N VAL A 342 10.53 -15.28 52.17
CA VAL A 342 9.50 -14.39 52.74
C VAL A 342 8.19 -15.14 52.97
N GLU A 343 7.73 -15.91 51.99
CA GLU A 343 6.51 -16.71 52.14
C GLU A 343 6.69 -17.75 53.26
N ALA A 344 7.77 -18.52 53.23
CA ALA A 344 7.99 -19.64 54.15
C ALA A 344 8.12 -19.19 55.61
N MET A 345 8.62 -17.97 55.87
CA MET A 345 8.73 -17.38 57.21
C MET A 345 7.45 -16.65 57.67
N SER A 346 6.57 -16.28 56.74
CA SER A 346 5.33 -15.54 57.01
C SER A 346 4.13 -16.46 57.20
N SER A 347 4.11 -17.60 56.49
CA SER A 347 3.02 -18.57 56.53
C SER A 347 3.10 -19.50 57.74
N HIS A 348 1.95 -19.75 58.37
CA HIS A 348 1.86 -20.69 59.49
C HIS A 348 1.99 -22.13 58.99
N ARG A 349 2.96 -22.89 59.52
CA ARG A 349 3.07 -24.33 59.31
C ARG A 349 2.56 -25.06 60.56
N PRO A 350 1.76 -26.14 60.42
CA PRO A 350 1.43 -27.02 61.55
C PRO A 350 2.73 -27.41 62.29
N TYR A 351 2.77 -27.22 63.60
CA TYR A 351 3.90 -27.52 64.50
C TYR A 351 5.10 -26.55 64.48
N ARG A 352 5.11 -25.52 63.62
CA ARG A 352 6.08 -24.42 63.69
C ARG A 352 5.34 -23.07 63.55
N PRO A 353 5.06 -22.36 64.66
CA PRO A 353 4.43 -21.04 64.57
C PRO A 353 5.28 -20.14 63.66
N ALA A 354 4.62 -19.45 62.73
CA ALA A 354 5.33 -18.58 61.81
C ALA A 354 6.11 -17.53 62.62
N PRO A 355 7.40 -17.31 62.30
CA PRO A 355 8.14 -16.15 62.78
C PRO A 355 7.36 -14.83 62.57
N GLY A 356 6.58 -14.78 61.48
CA GLY A 356 5.77 -13.64 61.08
C GLY A 356 6.49 -12.77 60.07
N ILE A 357 5.72 -11.99 59.31
CA ILE A 357 6.22 -11.15 58.21
C ILE A 357 7.36 -10.20 58.64
N ASN A 358 7.30 -9.67 59.86
CA ASN A 358 8.36 -8.81 60.40
C ASN A 358 9.70 -9.53 60.52
N LYS A 359 9.71 -10.79 60.97
CA LYS A 359 10.95 -11.58 61.06
C LYS A 359 11.46 -11.99 59.68
N ALA A 360 10.55 -12.22 58.72
CA ALA A 360 10.93 -12.46 57.34
C ALA A 360 11.64 -11.23 56.74
N PHE A 361 11.14 -10.02 57.02
CA PHE A 361 11.79 -8.78 56.61
C PHE A 361 13.14 -8.57 57.28
N THR A 362 13.26 -8.85 58.58
CA THR A 362 14.55 -8.81 59.28
C THR A 362 15.56 -9.74 58.64
N GLU A 363 15.20 -11.00 58.35
CA GLU A 363 16.07 -11.99 57.71
C GLU A 363 16.62 -11.51 56.36
N ILE A 364 15.74 -11.03 55.47
CA ILE A 364 16.18 -10.59 54.14
C ILE A 364 16.96 -9.27 54.18
N LEU A 365 16.70 -8.41 55.17
CA LEU A 365 17.41 -7.15 55.38
C LEU A 365 18.82 -7.35 55.94
N GLU A 366 18.96 -8.18 56.98
CA GLU A 366 20.26 -8.48 57.62
C GLU A 366 21.21 -9.18 56.65
N ASN A 367 20.66 -10.01 55.75
CA ASN A 367 21.44 -10.76 54.76
C ASN A 367 21.46 -10.13 53.36
N ARG A 368 20.99 -8.88 53.22
CA ARG A 368 20.96 -8.15 51.95
C ARG A 368 22.38 -7.92 51.42
N GLY A 369 22.64 -8.35 50.19
CA GLY A 369 23.96 -8.24 49.55
C GLY A 369 24.95 -9.35 49.92
N VAL A 370 24.61 -10.19 50.90
CA VAL A 370 25.40 -11.36 51.30
C VAL A 370 24.76 -12.65 50.79
N LEU A 371 23.49 -12.88 51.16
CA LEU A 371 22.74 -14.06 50.71
C LEU A 371 21.75 -13.71 49.59
N TYR A 372 21.18 -12.51 49.65
CA TYR A 372 20.07 -12.07 48.79
C TYR A 372 20.45 -10.84 47.94
N GLU A 373 19.91 -10.76 46.72
CA GLU A 373 20.13 -9.65 45.80
C GLU A 373 19.56 -8.33 46.35
N PRO A 374 20.39 -7.28 46.55
CA PRO A 374 19.92 -6.02 47.12
C PRO A 374 18.72 -5.40 46.42
N GLU A 375 18.69 -5.41 45.08
CA GLU A 375 17.60 -4.83 44.30
C GLU A 375 16.28 -5.58 44.50
N VAL A 376 16.36 -6.92 44.55
CA VAL A 376 15.21 -7.79 44.81
C VAL A 376 14.65 -7.57 46.22
N VAL A 377 15.52 -7.51 47.23
CA VAL A 377 15.11 -7.25 48.63
C VAL A 377 14.43 -5.89 48.73
N ASN A 378 15.01 -4.85 48.11
CA ASN A 378 14.43 -3.51 48.14
C ASN A 378 13.05 -3.46 47.45
N ALA A 379 12.91 -4.12 46.29
CA ALA A 379 11.64 -4.23 45.60
C ALA A 379 10.58 -4.98 46.44
N CYS A 380 10.96 -6.10 47.06
CA CYS A 380 10.09 -6.84 47.97
C CYS A 380 9.58 -5.95 49.12
N LEU A 381 10.46 -5.21 49.79
CA LEU A 381 10.07 -4.36 50.91
C LEU A 381 9.16 -3.19 50.49
N ARG A 382 9.42 -2.56 49.32
CA ARG A 382 8.53 -1.52 48.78
C ARG A 382 7.13 -2.03 48.50
N LEU A 383 6.99 -3.27 48.00
CA LEU A 383 5.67 -3.86 47.74
C LEU A 383 4.80 -3.92 48.99
N PHE A 384 5.36 -4.36 50.12
CA PHE A 384 4.62 -4.43 51.38
C PHE A 384 4.43 -3.07 52.04
N ALA A 385 5.43 -2.19 51.99
CA ALA A 385 5.38 -0.88 52.67
C ALA A 385 4.51 0.15 51.93
N GLU A 386 4.63 0.23 50.61
CA GLU A 386 4.03 1.31 49.80
C GLU A 386 2.81 0.82 49.03
N LYS A 387 2.86 -0.41 48.50
CA LYS A 387 1.81 -0.98 47.66
C LYS A 387 0.83 -1.89 48.43
N LYS A 388 1.02 -2.04 49.75
CA LYS A 388 0.18 -2.84 50.64
C LYS A 388 -0.09 -4.24 50.09
N PHE A 389 0.95 -4.88 49.57
CA PHE A 389 0.84 -6.27 49.12
C PHE A 389 0.42 -7.16 50.30
N GLU A 390 -0.59 -8.00 50.07
CA GLU A 390 -1.06 -9.01 51.02
C GLU A 390 -1.13 -10.34 50.28
N PHE A 391 -0.79 -11.43 50.97
CA PHE A 391 -0.99 -12.77 50.44
C PHE A 391 -2.50 -13.05 50.43
N ASN A 392 -3.02 -13.46 49.27
CA ASN A 392 -4.43 -13.83 49.10
C ASN A 392 -4.76 -15.19 49.73
#